data_AF-A0A6B2LH16-F1
#
_entry.id   AF-A0A6B2LH16-F1
#
_cell.length_a   1.000
_cell.length_b   1.000
_cell.length_c   1.000
_cell.angle_alpha   90.00
_cell.angle_beta   90.00
_cell.angle_gamma   90.00
#
_symmetry.space_group_name_H-M   'P 1'
#
loop_
_entity.id
_entity.type
_entity.pdbx_description
1 polymer ?
#
loop_
_entity_poly.entity_id
_entity_poly.type
_entity_poly.pdbx_seq_one_letter_code
_entity_poly.pdbx_strand_id
1 'polypeptide(L)'
;MVCKKLSGAPKNQDTANHHQSQHAHNLASDWQRGLSVSKRYEWLVDCYRMRVDDECINGGITNGCLYDPDHTKLSVVADFFIFCKLASLRKAIPSQWNWKDFLKVAEGLIPYAFEKSDAQEKYGSENVFSVLTGGRSLRATGEAIYNRSVMDTVNYDGDHQRLQEVVEEIFDSSKVFLEHAKEFEDIGGSNTWSNFYKSLKITN
;
A
#
# COMPACT_ATOMS: atom_id res chain seq x y z
N MET A 1 -41.31 28.18 -50.81
CA MET A 1 -40.56 28.55 -49.59
C MET A 1 -40.43 27.28 -48.74
N VAL A 2 -39.25 26.67 -48.70
CA VAL A 2 -39.00 25.34 -48.12
C VAL A 2 -38.30 25.50 -46.77
N CYS A 3 -38.93 25.03 -45.69
CA CYS A 3 -38.31 24.90 -44.37
C CYS A 3 -37.44 23.63 -44.33
N LYS A 4 -36.13 23.80 -44.09
CA LYS A 4 -35.18 22.71 -43.81
C LYS A 4 -35.36 22.20 -42.37
N LYS A 5 -35.65 20.91 -42.21
CA LYS A 5 -35.46 20.17 -40.94
C LYS A 5 -34.03 19.61 -40.92
N LEU A 6 -33.32 19.86 -39.83
CA LEU A 6 -32.03 19.26 -39.50
C LEU A 6 -32.27 17.90 -38.83
N SER A 7 -31.69 16.84 -39.39
CA SER A 7 -31.60 15.52 -38.77
C SER A 7 -30.34 15.44 -37.89
N GLY A 8 -30.52 15.16 -36.60
CA GLY A 8 -29.43 14.87 -35.67
C GLY A 8 -28.87 13.46 -35.88
N ALA A 9 -27.54 13.35 -35.86
CA ALA A 9 -26.82 12.08 -35.74
C ALA A 9 -26.38 11.88 -34.28
N PRO A 10 -26.48 10.68 -33.69
CA PRO A 10 -25.94 10.41 -32.37
C PRO A 10 -24.42 10.17 -32.44
N LYS A 11 -23.67 10.84 -31.55
CA LYS A 11 -22.23 10.63 -31.36
C LYS A 11 -22.02 9.43 -30.44
N ASN A 12 -21.37 8.38 -30.95
CA ASN A 12 -20.82 7.29 -30.16
C ASN A 12 -19.60 7.79 -29.37
N GLN A 13 -19.68 7.81 -28.05
CA GLN A 13 -18.56 8.04 -27.13
C GLN A 13 -18.67 7.06 -25.96
N ASP A 14 -18.30 5.79 -26.13
CA ASP A 14 -18.32 4.84 -25.00
C ASP A 14 -17.27 3.70 -25.05
N THR A 15 -16.24 3.78 -25.91
CA THR A 15 -15.27 2.67 -26.04
C THR A 15 -13.87 2.94 -25.50
N ALA A 16 -13.56 4.15 -25.01
CA ALA A 16 -12.20 4.49 -24.56
C ALA A 16 -11.88 4.14 -23.09
N ASN A 17 -12.89 4.02 -22.21
CA ASN A 17 -12.64 3.85 -20.76
C ASN A 17 -12.42 2.41 -20.29
N HIS A 18 -12.72 1.39 -21.11
CA HIS A 18 -12.64 0.00 -20.65
C HIS A 18 -11.24 -0.64 -20.83
N HIS A 19 -10.40 -0.10 -21.74
CA HIS A 19 -9.06 -0.67 -21.99
C HIS A 19 -7.95 -0.14 -21.07
N GLN A 20 -8.07 1.05 -20.48
CA GLN A 20 -7.09 1.56 -19.50
C GLN A 20 -7.16 0.83 -18.15
N SER A 21 -8.36 0.43 -17.72
CA SER A 21 -8.58 -0.26 -16.44
C SER A 21 -7.96 -1.68 -16.41
N GLN A 22 -7.96 -2.40 -17.53
CA GLN A 22 -7.43 -3.77 -17.60
C GLN A 22 -5.89 -3.81 -17.65
N HIS A 23 -5.23 -2.80 -18.22
CA HIS A 23 -3.77 -2.73 -18.26
C HIS A 23 -3.14 -2.37 -16.91
N ALA A 24 -3.78 -1.46 -16.13
CA ALA A 24 -3.33 -1.12 -14.78
C ALA A 24 -3.46 -2.31 -13.81
N HIS A 25 -4.48 -3.16 -13.99
CA HIS A 25 -4.70 -4.33 -13.15
C HIS A 25 -3.62 -5.41 -13.25
N ASN A 26 -2.95 -5.53 -14.40
CA ASN A 26 -1.89 -6.52 -14.58
C ASN A 26 -0.53 -6.06 -14.02
N LEU A 27 -0.26 -4.75 -13.94
CA LEU A 27 1.02 -4.22 -13.45
C LEU A 27 1.16 -4.24 -11.91
N ALA A 28 0.05 -4.12 -11.18
CA ALA A 28 0.09 -3.88 -9.74
C ALA A 28 0.68 -5.05 -8.92
N SER A 29 0.57 -6.30 -9.40
CA SER A 29 1.10 -7.49 -8.70
C SER A 29 2.22 -8.21 -9.47
N ASP A 30 2.69 -7.66 -10.60
CA ASP A 30 3.70 -8.30 -11.45
C ASP A 30 5.07 -8.43 -10.77
N TRP A 31 5.33 -7.59 -9.77
CA TRP A 31 6.54 -7.64 -8.92
C TRP A 31 6.78 -9.03 -8.31
N GLN A 32 5.72 -9.81 -8.06
CA GLN A 32 5.79 -11.12 -7.42
C GLN A 32 6.42 -12.20 -8.30
N ARG A 33 6.47 -11.98 -9.62
CA ARG A 33 6.78 -13.01 -10.61
C ARG A 33 8.17 -13.59 -10.35
N GLY A 34 8.26 -14.92 -10.27
CA GLY A 34 9.52 -15.63 -10.00
C GLY A 34 9.98 -15.60 -8.54
N LEU A 35 9.24 -14.96 -7.62
CA LEU A 35 9.53 -15.03 -6.17
C LEU A 35 8.83 -16.23 -5.54
N SER A 36 9.49 -16.86 -4.55
CA SER A 36 8.84 -17.79 -3.63
C SER A 36 7.83 -17.05 -2.75
N VAL A 37 6.89 -17.78 -2.14
CA VAL A 37 5.87 -17.18 -1.25
C VAL A 37 6.50 -16.38 -0.11
N SER A 38 7.52 -16.94 0.56
CA SER A 38 8.23 -16.23 1.63
C SER A 38 8.87 -14.93 1.15
N LYS A 39 9.49 -14.94 -0.03
CA LYS A 39 10.09 -13.74 -0.62
C LYS A 39 9.06 -12.71 -1.07
N ARG A 40 7.82 -13.13 -1.40
CA ARG A 40 6.74 -12.18 -1.69
C ARG A 40 6.27 -11.43 -0.44
N TYR A 41 6.17 -12.13 0.68
CA TYR A 41 5.84 -11.50 1.96
C TYR A 41 6.92 -10.51 2.38
N GLU A 42 8.17 -10.95 2.35
CA GLU A 42 9.33 -10.11 2.66
C GLU A 42 9.40 -8.87 1.75
N TRP A 43 9.20 -9.04 0.44
CA TRP A 43 9.15 -7.92 -0.51
C TRP A 43 8.11 -6.86 -0.14
N LEU A 44 6.88 -7.27 0.16
CA LEU A 44 5.80 -6.33 0.47
C LEU A 44 6.04 -5.59 1.81
N VAL A 45 6.65 -6.26 2.80
CA VAL A 45 7.06 -5.60 4.05
C VAL A 45 8.21 -4.60 3.79
N ASP A 46 9.20 -4.98 2.99
CA ASP A 46 10.32 -4.11 2.64
C ASP A 46 9.85 -2.89 1.82
N CYS A 47 8.82 -3.05 0.98
CA CYS A 47 8.16 -1.92 0.30
C CYS A 47 7.64 -0.88 1.29
N TYR A 48 6.95 -1.34 2.35
CA TYR A 48 6.45 -0.45 3.40
C TYR A 48 7.60 0.20 4.16
N ARG A 49 8.57 -0.59 4.65
CA ARG A 49 9.70 -0.08 5.45
C ARG A 49 10.51 0.98 4.68
N MET A 50 10.79 0.73 3.40
CA MET A 50 11.50 1.69 2.56
C MET A 50 10.68 2.93 2.26
N ARG A 51 9.34 2.81 2.13
CA ARG A 51 8.46 3.96 1.95
C ARG A 51 8.46 4.86 3.18
N VAL A 52 8.38 4.26 4.37
CA VAL A 52 8.46 4.99 5.64
C VAL A 52 9.81 5.70 5.78
N ASP A 53 10.91 5.02 5.42
CA ASP A 53 12.25 5.61 5.45
C ASP A 53 12.39 6.79 4.46
N ASP A 54 11.93 6.62 3.21
CA ASP A 54 11.94 7.70 2.23
C ASP A 54 11.08 8.90 2.68
N GLU A 55 9.94 8.65 3.31
CA GLU A 55 9.03 9.70 3.81
C GLU A 55 9.56 10.38 5.08
N CYS A 56 10.36 9.69 5.90
CA CYS A 56 11.09 10.29 7.03
C CYS A 56 12.03 11.41 6.57
N ILE A 57 12.70 11.23 5.43
CA ILE A 57 13.68 12.20 4.91
C ILE A 57 13.00 13.31 4.11
N ASN A 58 11.97 12.98 3.32
CA ASN A 58 11.39 13.92 2.35
C ASN A 58 10.13 14.65 2.86
N GLY A 59 9.58 14.25 4.01
CA GLY A 59 8.29 14.71 4.50
C GLY A 59 7.15 14.02 3.75
N GLY A 60 6.40 13.16 4.44
CA GLY A 60 5.41 12.28 3.82
C GLY A 60 4.05 12.25 4.51
N ILE A 61 3.29 11.20 4.23
CA ILE A 61 1.90 10.99 4.67
C ILE A 61 1.71 9.73 5.52
N THR A 62 2.72 8.86 5.58
CA THR A 62 2.85 7.98 6.73
C THR A 62 3.04 8.85 7.96
N ASN A 63 2.55 8.42 9.12
CA ASN A 63 2.65 9.15 10.38
C ASN A 63 4.09 9.49 10.78
N GLY A 64 5.11 8.94 10.11
CA GLY A 64 6.46 9.48 10.11
C GLY A 64 7.52 8.40 10.12
N CYS A 65 8.72 8.80 10.52
CA CYS A 65 9.89 7.95 10.65
C CYS A 65 9.66 6.81 11.65
N LEU A 66 10.05 5.56 11.36
CA LEU A 66 10.05 4.49 12.38
C LEU A 66 10.86 4.84 13.65
N TYR A 67 11.71 5.87 13.57
CA TYR A 67 12.56 6.38 14.65
C TYR A 67 12.09 7.67 15.29
N ASP A 68 10.91 8.16 14.93
CA ASP A 68 10.35 9.32 15.61
C ASP A 68 10.09 8.96 17.09
N PRO A 69 10.66 9.69 18.07
CA PRO A 69 10.46 9.38 19.48
C PRO A 69 8.99 9.48 19.93
N ASP A 70 8.16 10.21 19.18
CA ASP A 70 6.73 10.35 19.45
C ASP A 70 5.91 9.20 18.82
N HIS A 71 6.53 8.34 18.01
CA HIS A 71 5.86 7.16 17.48
C HIS A 71 5.55 6.15 18.57
N THR A 72 4.31 5.69 18.58
CA THR A 72 3.89 4.61 19.45
C THR A 72 3.85 3.32 18.65
N LYS A 73 3.88 2.19 19.35
CA LYS A 73 3.54 0.89 18.76
C LYS A 73 2.20 0.93 18.01
N LEU A 74 1.26 1.75 18.49
CA LEU A 74 -0.05 1.90 17.89
C LEU A 74 0.02 2.63 16.55
N SER A 75 0.73 3.76 16.47
CA SER A 75 0.86 4.53 15.22
C SER A 75 1.58 3.73 14.13
N VAL A 76 2.59 2.94 14.47
CA VAL A 76 3.27 2.06 13.49
C VAL A 76 2.33 0.96 12.97
N VAL A 77 1.56 0.30 13.84
CA VAL A 77 0.59 -0.72 13.41
C VAL A 77 -0.53 -0.11 12.57
N ALA A 78 -0.98 1.09 12.93
CA ALA A 78 -1.97 1.87 12.20
C ALA A 78 -1.53 2.17 10.76
N ASP A 79 -0.34 2.73 10.59
CA ASP A 79 0.21 3.02 9.27
C ASP A 79 0.38 1.77 8.42
N PHE A 80 0.89 0.71 9.03
CA PHE A 80 1.06 -0.55 8.33
C PHE A 80 -0.28 -1.18 7.94
N PHE A 81 -1.32 -0.99 8.75
CA PHE A 81 -2.69 -1.38 8.41
C PHE A 81 -3.19 -0.64 7.17
N ILE A 82 -3.03 0.68 7.10
CA ILE A 82 -3.42 1.48 5.94
C ILE A 82 -2.71 0.97 4.69
N PHE A 83 -1.39 0.76 4.77
CA PHE A 83 -0.61 0.19 3.67
C PHE A 83 -1.18 -1.14 3.17
N CYS A 84 -1.47 -2.08 4.08
CA CYS A 84 -2.02 -3.38 3.73
C CYS A 84 -3.42 -3.28 3.08
N LYS A 85 -4.27 -2.41 3.62
CA LYS A 85 -5.61 -2.18 3.10
C LYS A 85 -5.58 -1.56 1.70
N LEU A 86 -4.72 -0.57 1.48
CA LEU A 86 -4.50 0.03 0.16
C LEU A 86 -3.96 -1.02 -0.83
N ALA A 87 -3.03 -1.87 -0.41
CA ALA A 87 -2.50 -2.94 -1.24
C ALA A 87 -3.58 -3.93 -1.69
N SER A 88 -4.52 -4.27 -0.79
CA SER A 88 -5.70 -5.08 -1.09
C SER A 88 -6.63 -4.38 -2.09
N LEU A 89 -7.04 -3.15 -1.79
CA LEU A 89 -7.96 -2.35 -2.63
C LEU A 89 -7.43 -2.16 -4.06
N ARG A 90 -6.12 -1.96 -4.19
CA ARG A 90 -5.43 -1.71 -5.47
C ARG A 90 -5.04 -2.99 -6.20
N LYS A 91 -5.35 -4.15 -5.63
CA LYS A 91 -4.96 -5.47 -6.15
C LYS A 91 -3.44 -5.56 -6.39
N ALA A 92 -2.67 -4.89 -5.54
CA ALA A 92 -1.21 -4.92 -5.55
C ALA A 92 -0.64 -6.18 -4.87
N ILE A 93 -1.53 -7.05 -4.39
CA ILE A 93 -1.20 -8.35 -3.80
C ILE A 93 -1.71 -9.49 -4.71
N PRO A 94 -1.02 -10.65 -4.69
CA PRO A 94 -1.49 -11.88 -5.33
C PRO A 94 -2.85 -12.35 -4.81
N SER A 95 -3.64 -13.04 -5.65
CA SER A 95 -4.95 -13.58 -5.25
C SER A 95 -4.89 -14.65 -4.16
N GLN A 96 -3.79 -15.41 -4.07
CA GLN A 96 -3.56 -16.44 -3.05
C GLN A 96 -2.73 -15.88 -1.88
N TRP A 97 -3.15 -14.74 -1.33
CA TRP A 97 -2.47 -14.11 -0.21
C TRP A 97 -2.93 -14.68 1.14
N ASN A 98 -1.99 -14.93 2.04
CA ASN A 98 -2.28 -15.37 3.40
C ASN A 98 -1.79 -14.30 4.38
N TRP A 99 -2.72 -13.49 4.87
CA TRP A 99 -2.45 -12.39 5.78
C TRP A 99 -1.80 -12.83 7.09
N LYS A 100 -2.20 -13.99 7.63
CA LYS A 100 -1.63 -14.50 8.87
C LYS A 100 -0.14 -14.83 8.73
N ASP A 101 0.25 -15.47 7.64
CA ASP A 101 1.66 -15.82 7.41
C ASP A 101 2.49 -14.61 6.95
N PHE A 102 1.88 -13.69 6.21
CA PHE A 102 2.48 -12.39 5.91
C PHE A 102 2.80 -11.58 7.18
N LEU A 103 1.84 -11.44 8.11
CA LEU A 103 2.06 -10.67 9.33
C LEU A 103 3.10 -11.28 10.27
N LYS A 104 3.30 -12.61 10.25
CA LYS A 104 4.43 -13.24 10.96
C LYS A 104 5.79 -12.82 10.40
N VAL A 105 5.89 -12.66 9.08
CA VAL A 105 7.11 -12.12 8.45
C VAL A 105 7.27 -10.65 8.82
N ALA A 106 6.18 -9.88 8.79
CA ALA A 106 6.18 -8.47 9.13
C ALA A 106 6.63 -8.20 10.58
N GLU A 107 6.23 -9.04 11.53
CA GLU A 107 6.63 -8.96 12.95
C GLU A 107 8.15 -8.89 13.13
N GLY A 108 8.90 -9.65 12.34
CA GLY A 108 10.36 -9.72 12.42
C GLY A 108 11.09 -8.63 11.62
N LEU A 109 10.38 -7.78 10.87
CA LEU A 109 10.98 -6.81 9.94
C LEU A 109 10.60 -5.37 10.24
N ILE A 110 9.32 -5.11 10.57
CA ILE A 110 8.80 -3.74 10.81
C ILE A 110 9.59 -2.94 11.85
N PRO A 111 10.11 -3.55 12.94
CA PRO A 111 10.88 -2.78 13.93
C PRO A 111 12.22 -2.21 13.43
N TYR A 112 12.63 -2.52 12.20
CA TYR A 112 13.94 -2.16 11.66
C TYR A 112 13.80 -1.29 10.41
N ALA A 113 14.62 -0.24 10.24
CA ALA A 113 14.71 0.49 8.96
C ALA A 113 15.07 -0.42 7.81
N PHE A 114 14.73 0.06 6.62
CA PHE A 114 15.13 -0.56 5.38
C PHE A 114 15.41 0.54 4.37
N GLU A 115 16.67 0.94 4.30
CA GLU A 115 17.11 2.01 3.42
C GLU A 115 17.28 1.51 1.98
N LYS A 116 17.53 2.45 1.07
CA LYS A 116 17.87 2.12 -0.33
C LYS A 116 19.11 1.21 -0.44
N SER A 117 20.10 1.42 0.42
CA SER A 117 21.33 0.62 0.48
C SER A 117 21.03 -0.85 0.81
N ASP A 118 20.17 -1.10 1.82
CA ASP A 118 19.70 -2.44 2.17
C ASP A 118 18.97 -3.11 1.01
N ALA A 119 18.11 -2.35 0.32
CA ALA A 119 17.41 -2.83 -0.87
C ALA A 119 18.36 -3.22 -2.00
N GLN A 120 19.42 -2.43 -2.23
CA GLN A 120 20.45 -2.72 -3.22
C GLN A 120 21.28 -3.95 -2.86
N GLU A 121 21.66 -4.11 -1.60
CA GLU A 121 22.39 -5.29 -1.13
C GLU A 121 21.52 -6.55 -1.28
N LYS A 122 20.26 -6.48 -0.85
CA LYS A 122 19.35 -7.62 -0.80
C LYS A 122 18.82 -8.05 -2.16
N TYR A 123 18.57 -7.09 -3.06
CA TYR A 123 17.92 -7.33 -4.35
C TYR A 123 18.77 -6.99 -5.58
N GLY A 124 20.00 -6.51 -5.39
CA GLY A 124 21.02 -6.28 -6.44
C GLY A 124 20.89 -4.97 -7.20
N SER A 125 19.68 -4.46 -7.43
CA SER A 125 19.46 -3.16 -8.09
C SER A 125 18.12 -2.55 -7.72
N GLU A 126 18.09 -1.65 -6.73
CA GLU A 126 16.92 -0.82 -6.44
C GLU A 126 17.02 0.50 -7.22
N ASN A 127 16.14 0.67 -8.20
CA ASN A 127 15.90 1.92 -8.90
C ASN A 127 14.45 1.92 -9.39
N VAL A 128 13.70 3.01 -9.19
CA VAL A 128 12.32 3.19 -9.67
C VAL A 128 12.19 2.86 -11.17
N PHE A 129 13.22 3.19 -11.96
CA PHE A 129 13.26 2.93 -13.39
C PHE A 129 13.51 1.47 -13.78
N SER A 130 13.80 0.57 -12.82
CA SER A 130 13.98 -0.85 -13.09
C SER A 130 12.72 -1.48 -13.69
N VAL A 131 11.54 -0.92 -13.40
CA VAL A 131 10.28 -1.36 -14.00
C VAL A 131 10.26 -1.11 -15.52
N LEU A 132 10.91 -0.03 -16.01
CA LEU A 132 10.95 0.29 -17.44
C LEU A 132 11.82 -0.70 -18.25
N THR A 133 12.73 -1.40 -17.60
CA THR A 133 13.57 -2.44 -18.22
C THR A 133 13.08 -3.85 -17.90
N GLY A 134 11.87 -4.00 -17.36
CA GLY A 134 11.25 -5.29 -17.01
C GLY A 134 11.69 -5.88 -15.67
N GLY A 135 12.39 -5.11 -14.84
CA GLY A 135 12.73 -5.44 -13.46
C GLY A 135 11.62 -5.07 -12.46
N ARG A 136 11.94 -5.22 -11.16
CA ARG A 136 11.04 -4.88 -10.04
C ARG A 136 11.68 -3.81 -9.17
N SER A 137 10.88 -2.90 -8.62
CA SER A 137 11.31 -1.87 -7.67
C SER A 137 10.36 -1.82 -6.48
N LEU A 138 10.95 -1.75 -5.28
CA LEU A 138 10.19 -1.59 -4.04
C LEU A 138 9.49 -0.22 -4.04
N ARG A 139 10.16 0.85 -4.52
CA ARG A 139 9.55 2.18 -4.65
C ARG A 139 8.37 2.16 -5.61
N ALA A 140 8.55 1.62 -6.82
CA ALA A 140 7.45 1.54 -7.78
C ALA A 140 6.26 0.71 -7.25
N THR A 141 6.54 -0.35 -6.47
CA THR A 141 5.49 -1.13 -5.79
C THR A 141 4.79 -0.29 -4.72
N GLY A 142 5.54 0.43 -3.90
CA GLY A 142 5.00 1.34 -2.89
C GLY A 142 4.20 2.50 -3.51
N GLU A 143 4.66 3.09 -4.60
CA GLU A 143 3.94 4.13 -5.34
C GLU A 143 2.64 3.59 -5.95
N ALA A 144 2.61 2.35 -6.44
CA ALA A 144 1.37 1.71 -6.87
C ALA A 144 0.41 1.46 -5.70
N ILE A 145 0.92 1.08 -4.52
CA ILE A 145 0.12 0.87 -3.31
C ILE A 145 -0.40 2.18 -2.75
N TYR A 146 0.37 3.27 -2.76
CA TYR A 146 -0.03 4.59 -2.26
C TYR A 146 -0.65 5.48 -3.34
N ASN A 147 -0.62 5.04 -4.60
CA ASN A 147 -1.11 5.76 -5.78
C ASN A 147 -0.54 7.20 -5.85
N ARG A 148 0.74 7.32 -5.46
CA ARG A 148 1.44 8.60 -5.28
C ARG A 148 2.94 8.39 -5.33
N SER A 149 3.66 9.32 -5.95
CA SER A 149 5.12 9.29 -5.88
C SER A 149 5.62 9.55 -4.47
N VAL A 150 6.82 9.07 -4.17
CA VAL A 150 7.51 9.44 -2.92
C VAL A 150 8.01 10.89 -2.92
N MET A 151 8.12 11.51 -4.11
CA MET A 151 8.56 12.89 -4.30
C MET A 151 7.40 13.90 -4.31
N ASP A 152 6.16 13.43 -4.47
CA ASP A 152 5.00 14.32 -4.41
C ASP A 152 4.79 14.72 -2.95
N THR A 153 4.56 16.00 -2.65
CA THR A 153 4.38 16.49 -1.26
C THR A 153 2.94 16.82 -0.89
N VAL A 154 1.97 16.59 -1.79
CA VAL A 154 0.58 17.03 -1.58
C VAL A 154 -0.48 15.98 -1.95
N ASN A 155 -1.43 15.86 -1.01
CA ASN A 155 -2.73 15.17 -1.02
C ASN A 155 -2.76 13.65 -0.96
N TYR A 156 -3.50 13.15 0.03
CA TYR A 156 -4.09 11.83 0.04
C TYR A 156 -5.10 11.69 -1.11
N ASP A 157 -5.15 10.52 -1.75
CA ASP A 157 -6.36 10.18 -2.48
C ASP A 157 -7.51 9.85 -1.51
N GLY A 158 -8.74 9.79 -2.03
CA GLY A 158 -9.93 9.62 -1.18
C GLY A 158 -9.93 8.32 -0.37
N ASP A 159 -9.34 7.24 -0.89
CA ASP A 159 -9.26 5.96 -0.16
C ASP A 159 -8.29 6.08 1.00
N HIS A 160 -7.11 6.68 0.77
CA HIS A 160 -6.13 6.87 1.82
C HIS A 160 -6.65 7.82 2.89
N GLN A 161 -7.27 8.95 2.52
CA GLN A 161 -7.85 9.88 3.48
C GLN A 161 -8.91 9.20 4.36
N ARG A 162 -9.85 8.46 3.74
CA ARG A 162 -10.87 7.70 4.49
C ARG A 162 -10.25 6.71 5.47
N LEU A 163 -9.16 6.04 5.08
CA LEU A 163 -8.50 5.07 5.93
C LEU A 163 -7.73 5.71 7.08
N GLN A 164 -7.15 6.90 6.89
CA GLN A 164 -6.58 7.69 7.99
C GLN A 164 -7.65 8.06 9.01
N GLU A 165 -8.79 8.59 8.56
CA GLU A 165 -9.94 8.93 9.44
C GLU A 165 -10.42 7.70 10.24
N VAL A 166 -10.56 6.55 9.57
CA VAL A 166 -10.94 5.29 10.23
C VAL A 166 -9.91 4.86 11.28
N VAL A 167 -8.62 5.02 10.97
CA VAL A 167 -7.53 4.67 11.89
C VAL A 167 -7.53 5.60 13.11
N GLU A 168 -7.63 6.91 12.92
CA GLU A 168 -7.74 7.89 14.00
C GLU A 168 -8.91 7.54 14.94
N GLU A 169 -10.09 7.23 14.39
CA GLU A 169 -11.27 6.80 15.16
C GLU A 169 -11.06 5.48 15.93
N ILE A 170 -10.46 4.49 15.27
CA ILE A 170 -10.17 3.17 15.86
C ILE A 170 -9.24 3.28 17.07
N PHE A 171 -8.29 4.20 17.03
CA PHE A 171 -7.20 4.26 18.00
C PHE A 171 -7.41 5.27 19.13
N ASP A 172 -8.30 6.24 18.97
CA ASP A 172 -8.80 7.08 20.06
C ASP A 172 -9.63 6.30 21.10
N SER A 173 -10.13 5.11 20.74
CA SER A 173 -10.90 4.26 21.67
C SER A 173 -10.77 2.78 21.36
N SER A 174 -10.18 2.01 22.30
CA SER A 174 -10.06 0.54 22.19
C SER A 174 -11.39 -0.22 21.95
N LYS A 175 -12.55 0.41 22.24
CA LYS A 175 -13.87 -0.16 21.89
C LYS A 175 -14.16 -0.09 20.38
N VAL A 176 -13.65 0.91 19.68
CA VAL A 176 -13.94 1.22 18.28
C VAL A 176 -13.23 0.23 17.35
N PHE A 177 -12.07 -0.30 17.74
CA PHE A 177 -11.38 -1.37 16.97
C PHE A 177 -12.28 -2.56 16.59
N LEU A 178 -13.20 -2.97 17.48
CA LEU A 178 -14.14 -4.06 17.19
C LEU A 178 -15.32 -3.61 16.33
N GLU A 179 -15.71 -2.35 16.39
CA GLU A 179 -16.81 -1.79 15.59
C GLU A 179 -16.41 -1.66 14.12
N HIS A 180 -15.12 -1.40 13.85
CA HIS A 180 -14.55 -1.37 12.50
C HIS A 180 -14.04 -2.75 12.05
N ALA A 181 -14.32 -3.85 12.76
CA ALA A 181 -13.86 -5.19 12.41
C ALA A 181 -14.11 -5.57 10.93
N LYS A 182 -15.19 -5.06 10.33
CA LYS A 182 -15.53 -5.24 8.91
C LYS A 182 -14.48 -4.67 7.95
N GLU A 183 -13.80 -3.59 8.31
CA GLU A 183 -12.74 -2.99 7.50
C GLU A 183 -11.48 -3.87 7.46
N PHE A 184 -11.38 -4.89 8.32
CA PHE A 184 -10.25 -5.81 8.37
C PHE A 184 -10.51 -7.15 7.65
N GLU A 185 -11.75 -7.46 7.28
CA GLU A 185 -12.13 -8.83 6.83
C GLU A 185 -11.36 -9.29 5.60
N ASP A 186 -11.16 -8.42 4.61
CA ASP A 186 -10.38 -8.72 3.40
C ASP A 186 -8.87 -8.77 3.65
N ILE A 187 -8.42 -8.28 4.80
CA ILE A 187 -7.01 -8.27 5.21
C ILE A 187 -6.71 -9.13 6.45
N GLY A 188 -7.47 -10.22 6.62
CA GLY A 188 -7.22 -11.25 7.64
C GLY A 188 -8.05 -11.13 8.92
N GLY A 189 -8.89 -10.10 9.02
CA GLY A 189 -9.84 -9.89 10.11
C GLY A 189 -9.21 -9.38 11.42
N SER A 190 -10.05 -8.86 12.29
CA SER A 190 -9.66 -8.19 13.55
C SER A 190 -8.78 -9.05 14.46
N ASN A 191 -9.02 -10.36 14.53
CA ASN A 191 -8.22 -11.29 15.34
C ASN A 191 -6.76 -11.36 14.86
N THR A 192 -6.53 -11.38 13.55
CA THR A 192 -5.19 -11.44 12.96
C THR A 192 -4.41 -10.16 13.29
N TRP A 193 -5.05 -9.00 13.17
CA TRP A 193 -4.46 -7.71 13.52
C TRP A 193 -4.25 -7.53 15.03
N SER A 194 -5.18 -7.98 15.87
CA SER A 194 -5.00 -7.97 17.33
C SER A 194 -3.81 -8.82 17.77
N ASN A 195 -3.63 -9.98 17.15
CA ASN A 195 -2.49 -10.86 17.44
C ASN A 195 -1.17 -10.23 16.99
N PHE A 196 -1.13 -9.65 15.78
CA PHE A 196 0.03 -8.94 15.27
C PHE A 196 0.40 -7.74 16.15
N TYR A 197 -0.59 -6.92 16.54
CA TYR A 197 -0.36 -5.84 17.49
C TYR A 197 0.22 -6.39 18.80
N LYS A 198 -0.31 -7.48 19.38
CA LYS A 198 0.24 -8.02 20.62
C LYS A 198 1.68 -8.53 20.47
N SER A 199 2.01 -9.18 19.36
CA SER A 199 3.33 -9.79 19.15
C SER A 199 4.42 -8.81 18.74
N LEU A 200 4.08 -7.73 18.02
CA LEU A 200 5.05 -6.76 17.52
C LEU A 200 5.82 -6.11 18.68
N LYS A 201 7.15 -6.09 18.58
CA LYS A 201 8.04 -5.46 19.56
C LYS A 201 8.68 -4.25 18.91
N ILE A 202 8.30 -3.07 19.37
CA ILE A 202 8.95 -1.81 18.98
C ILE A 202 9.77 -1.35 20.17
N THR A 203 11.06 -1.13 19.95
CA THR A 203 11.99 -0.53 20.90
C THR A 203 12.25 0.90 20.46
N ASN A 204 11.62 1.86 21.14
CA ASN A 204 12.00 3.27 21.06
C ASN A 204 13.17 3.54 22.00
#